data_AF-A0A966S3A7-F1
#
_entry.id   AF-A0A966S3A7-F1
#
_cell.length_a   1.000
_cell.length_b   1.000
_cell.length_c   1.000
_cell.angle_alpha   90.00
_cell.angle_beta   90.00
_cell.angle_gamma   90.00
#
_symmetry.space_group_name_H-M   'P 1'
#
loop_
_entity.id
_entity.type
_entity.pdbx_description
1 polymer ?
#
loop_
_entity_poly.entity_id
_entity_poly.type
_entity_poly.pdbx_seq_one_letter_code
_entity_poly.pdbx_strand_id
1 'polypeptide(L)'
;IVIMASALKQVDTCELSPYESVQTNLLGTKNIVDSVSTLGDKLRELKSVLLVSTDKACAPTNVYGMCKAIAERIVTAESKYQTDIKFIGVFSKYLCNSFYLGTVANWG
;
A
#
# COMPACT_ATOMS: atom_id res chain seq x y z
N ILE A 1 -8.49 -10.43 -7.14
CA ILE A 1 -7.42 -9.43 -6.90
C ILE A 1 -8.07 -8.26 -6.19
N VAL A 2 -7.57 -7.83 -5.04
CA VAL A 2 -8.06 -6.63 -4.33
C VAL A 2 -7.21 -5.43 -4.72
N ILE A 3 -7.83 -4.30 -5.07
CA ILE A 3 -7.13 -3.08 -5.47
C ILE A 3 -7.47 -1.98 -4.47
N MET A 4 -6.46 -1.49 -3.75
CA MET A 4 -6.59 -0.39 -2.80
C MET A 4 -6.40 0.94 -3.54
N ALA A 5 -7.52 1.52 -3.98
CA ALA A 5 -7.57 2.82 -4.64
C ALA A 5 -8.12 3.95 -3.75
N SER A 6 -8.61 3.63 -2.54
CA SER A 6 -9.12 4.62 -1.59
C SER A 6 -7.97 5.48 -1.06
N ALA A 7 -7.96 6.75 -1.43
CA ALA A 7 -7.05 7.74 -0.88
C ALA A 7 -7.65 9.14 -0.96
N LEU A 8 -7.45 9.96 0.08
CA LEU A 8 -7.62 11.40 0.00
C LEU A 8 -6.46 11.97 -0.82
N LYS A 9 -6.73 12.44 -2.05
CA LYS A 9 -5.69 12.86 -3.01
C LYS A 9 -5.42 14.36 -3.03
N GLN A 10 -6.27 15.16 -2.40
CA GLN A 10 -6.07 16.61 -2.28
C GLN A 10 -5.03 16.90 -1.19
N VAL A 11 -3.84 17.31 -1.63
CA VAL A 11 -2.71 17.58 -0.73
C VAL A 11 -3.06 18.69 0.25
N ASP A 12 -3.69 19.77 -0.21
CA ASP A 12 -4.01 20.92 0.63
C ASP A 12 -4.97 20.55 1.77
N THR A 13 -5.98 19.72 1.48
CA THR A 13 -6.91 19.19 2.49
C THR A 13 -6.20 18.24 3.45
N CYS A 14 -5.26 17.43 2.98
CA CYS A 14 -4.47 16.54 3.83
C CYS A 14 -3.52 17.30 4.77
N GLU A 15 -3.05 18.49 4.40
CA GLU A 15 -2.24 19.36 5.27
C GLU A 15 -3.09 20.06 6.32
N LEU A 16 -4.29 20.54 5.95
CA LEU A 16 -5.22 21.19 6.87
C LEU A 16 -5.85 20.21 7.86
N SER A 17 -6.09 18.97 7.42
CA SER A 17 -6.75 17.90 8.17
C SER A 17 -5.88 16.64 8.16
N PRO A 18 -4.75 16.65 8.89
CA PRO A 18 -3.79 15.53 8.87
C PRO A 18 -4.36 14.27 9.49
N TYR A 19 -5.24 14.41 10.49
CA TYR A 19 -5.84 13.27 11.19
C TYR A 19 -6.75 12.45 10.27
N GLU A 20 -7.63 13.10 9.51
CA GLU A 20 -8.49 12.45 8.51
C GLU A 20 -7.67 11.80 7.39
N SER A 21 -6.57 12.45 6.98
CA SER A 21 -5.62 11.90 6.01
C SER A 21 -5.02 10.59 6.51
N VAL A 22 -4.58 10.54 7.78
CA VAL A 22 -4.05 9.32 8.41
C VAL A 22 -5.14 8.26 8.53
N GLN A 23 -6.33 8.59 9.00
CA GLN A 23 -7.41 7.61 9.12
C GLN A 23 -7.75 6.97 7.77
N THR A 24 -7.90 7.77 6.72
CA THR A 24 -8.32 7.27 5.41
C THR A 24 -7.19 6.56 4.68
N ASN A 25 -6.02 7.19 4.59
CA ASN A 25 -4.91 6.69 3.77
C ASN A 25 -4.12 5.57 4.47
N LEU A 26 -3.93 5.69 5.80
CA LEU A 26 -3.08 4.79 6.56
C LEU A 26 -3.89 3.71 7.28
N LEU A 27 -4.82 4.11 8.16
CA LEU A 27 -5.64 3.14 8.91
C LEU A 27 -6.56 2.36 7.97
N GLY A 28 -7.13 3.00 6.94
CA GLY A 28 -7.89 2.31 5.90
C GLY A 28 -7.07 1.22 5.20
N THR A 29 -5.82 1.52 4.83
CA THR A 29 -4.91 0.52 4.24
C THR A 29 -4.62 -0.61 5.23
N LYS A 30 -4.28 -0.28 6.48
CA LYS A 30 -4.02 -1.27 7.52
C LYS A 30 -5.21 -2.20 7.75
N ASN A 31 -6.42 -1.66 7.83
CA ASN A 31 -7.63 -2.45 8.04
C ASN A 31 -7.85 -3.47 6.92
N ILE A 32 -7.61 -3.08 5.66
CA ILE A 32 -7.72 -4.00 4.52
C ILE A 32 -6.66 -5.10 4.63
N VAL A 33 -5.41 -4.72 4.91
CA VAL A 33 -4.31 -5.68 5.00
C VAL A 33 -4.51 -6.65 6.16
N ASP A 34 -4.89 -6.16 7.35
CA ASP A 34 -5.19 -6.99 8.52
C ASP A 34 -6.38 -7.94 8.24
N SER A 35 -7.41 -7.45 7.54
CA SER A 35 -8.56 -8.27 7.14
C SER A 35 -8.16 -9.37 6.16
N VAL A 36 -7.29 -9.06 5.19
CA VAL A 36 -6.77 -10.05 4.25
C VAL A 36 -5.88 -11.07 4.95
N SER A 37 -5.05 -10.64 5.91
CA SER A 37 -4.19 -11.51 6.69
C SER A 37 -5.02 -12.47 7.56
N THR A 38 -6.06 -11.96 8.23
CA THR A 38 -6.90 -12.75 9.15
C THR A 38 -7.93 -13.64 8.43
N LEU A 39 -8.47 -13.19 7.30
CA LEU A 39 -9.52 -13.90 6.56
C LEU A 39 -9.01 -14.57 5.29
N GLY A 40 -7.71 -14.49 5.01
CA GLY A 40 -7.07 -15.03 3.80
C GLY A 40 -7.41 -16.49 3.55
N ASP A 41 -7.39 -17.31 4.61
CA ASP A 41 -7.71 -18.74 4.54
C ASP A 41 -9.17 -19.03 4.10
N LYS A 42 -10.07 -18.09 4.38
CA LYS A 42 -11.48 -18.16 3.96
C LYS A 42 -11.67 -17.61 2.54
N LEU A 43 -10.77 -16.76 2.07
CA LEU A 43 -10.76 -16.15 0.75
C LEU A 43 -9.86 -16.96 -0.20
N ARG A 44 -10.20 -18.24 -0.43
CA ARG A 44 -9.41 -19.17 -1.27
C ARG A 44 -9.13 -18.66 -2.70
N GLU A 45 -9.92 -17.71 -3.19
CA GLU A 45 -9.78 -17.11 -4.52
C GLU A 45 -8.88 -15.87 -4.53
N LEU A 46 -8.49 -15.34 -3.36
CA LEU A 46 -7.69 -14.14 -3.26
C LEU A 46 -6.20 -14.43 -3.51
N LYS A 47 -5.78 -14.22 -4.76
CA LYS A 47 -4.39 -14.45 -5.18
C LYS A 47 -3.45 -13.27 -4.93
N SER A 48 -3.99 -12.06 -4.89
CA SER A 48 -3.17 -10.85 -4.81
C SER A 48 -3.92 -9.62 -4.33
N VAL A 49 -3.18 -8.76 -3.61
CA VAL A 49 -3.58 -7.44 -3.13
C VAL A 49 -2.66 -6.40 -3.75
N LEU A 50 -3.25 -5.38 -4.38
CA LEU A 50 -2.57 -4.31 -5.07
C LEU A 50 -2.75 -2.99 -4.31
N LEU A 51 -1.67 -2.38 -3.84
CA LEU A 51 -1.65 -1.01 -3.35
C LEU A 51 -1.31 -0.06 -4.47
N VAL A 52 -2.16 0.95 -4.72
CA VAL A 52 -1.83 2.04 -5.63
C VAL A 52 -1.16 3.18 -4.86
N SER A 53 0.11 3.41 -5.16
CA SER A 53 0.93 4.49 -4.61
C SER A 53 1.36 5.50 -5.67
N THR A 54 1.96 6.60 -5.22
CA THR A 54 2.25 7.80 -6.02
C THR A 54 3.70 8.22 -5.81
N ASP A 55 4.25 8.98 -6.75
CA ASP A 55 5.57 9.61 -6.60
C ASP A 55 5.77 10.45 -5.34
N LYS A 56 4.68 10.97 -4.76
CA LYS A 56 4.74 11.75 -3.51
C LYS A 56 5.20 10.91 -2.32
N ALA A 57 5.30 9.59 -2.48
CA ALA A 57 5.85 8.67 -1.46
C ALA A 57 7.39 8.52 -1.52
N CYS A 58 8.05 8.85 -2.64
CA CYS A 58 9.49 8.66 -2.82
C CYS A 58 10.33 9.65 -1.99
N ALA A 59 9.86 10.90 -1.88
CA ALA A 59 10.42 11.93 -1.02
C ALA A 59 9.26 12.76 -0.43
N PRO A 60 8.59 12.24 0.62
CA PRO A 60 7.36 12.84 1.09
C PRO A 60 7.64 14.16 1.82
N THR A 61 7.18 15.27 1.24
CA THR A 61 7.21 16.60 1.87
C THR A 61 5.88 16.97 2.52
N ASN A 62 4.82 16.22 2.23
CA ASN A 62 3.45 16.46 2.69
C ASN A 62 2.87 15.24 3.42
N VAL A 63 1.86 15.47 4.26
CA VAL A 63 1.16 14.45 5.06
C VAL A 63 0.61 13.33 4.18
N TYR A 64 0.10 13.66 3.00
CA TYR A 64 -0.39 12.68 2.02
C TYR A 64 0.72 11.69 1.58
N GLY A 65 1.86 12.22 1.17
CA GLY A 65 3.03 11.45 0.75
C GLY A 65 3.59 10.60 1.88
N MET A 66 3.66 11.16 3.09
CA MET A 66 4.10 10.43 4.29
C MET A 66 3.19 9.24 4.58
N CYS A 67 1.87 9.43 4.55
CA CYS A 67 0.90 8.35 4.74
C CYS A 67 1.07 7.25 3.69
N LYS A 68 1.31 7.61 2.42
CA LYS A 68 1.54 6.64 1.35
C LYS A 68 2.85 5.87 1.50
N ALA A 69 3.94 6.54 1.87
CA ALA A 69 5.22 5.89 2.13
C ALA A 69 5.13 4.89 3.31
N ILE A 70 4.38 5.23 4.36
CA ILE A 70 4.16 4.30 5.47
C ILE A 70 3.26 3.13 5.04
N ALA A 71 2.20 3.38 4.26
CA ALA A 71 1.34 2.33 3.73
C ALA A 71 2.09 1.30 2.89
N GLU A 72 3.04 1.73 2.06
CA GLU A 72 3.92 0.84 1.29
C GLU A 72 4.77 -0.06 2.20
N ARG A 73 5.30 0.49 3.29
CA ARG A 73 6.08 -0.27 4.27
C ARG A 73 5.24 -1.31 5.00
N ILE A 74 3.98 -0.98 5.33
CA ILE A 74 3.03 -1.94 5.93
C ILE A 74 2.80 -3.11 4.97
N VAL A 75 2.47 -2.83 3.71
CA VAL A 75 2.23 -3.86 2.70
C VAL A 75 3.48 -4.72 2.46
N THR A 76 4.66 -4.10 2.43
CA THR A 76 5.94 -4.80 2.26
C THR A 76 6.26 -5.69 3.47
N ALA A 77 5.94 -5.24 4.69
CA ALA A 77 6.13 -6.03 5.90
C ALA A 77 5.22 -7.27 5.89
N GLU A 78 3.94 -7.09 5.56
CA GLU A 78 2.94 -8.17 5.51
C GLU A 78 3.24 -9.18 4.40
N SER A 79 3.79 -8.72 3.28
CA SER A 79 4.30 -9.61 2.22
C SER A 79 5.39 -10.59 2.69
N LYS A 80 6.09 -10.31 3.79
CA LYS A 80 7.10 -11.24 4.34
C LYS A 80 6.47 -12.36 5.16
N TYR A 81 5.31 -12.11 5.75
CA TYR A 81 4.62 -13.07 6.60
C TYR A 81 3.65 -13.96 5.81
N GLN A 82 3.09 -13.44 4.71
CA GLN A 82 2.10 -14.17 3.92
C GLN A 82 2.71 -14.80 2.66
N THR A 83 2.63 -16.12 2.56
CA THR A 83 3.14 -16.89 1.40
C THR A 83 2.07 -17.12 0.33
N ASP A 84 0.80 -17.20 0.73
CA ASP A 84 -0.29 -17.63 -0.16
C ASP A 84 -0.88 -16.48 -0.98
N ILE A 85 -0.79 -15.25 -0.44
CA ILE A 85 -1.39 -14.04 -1.03
C ILE A 85 -0.28 -13.08 -1.40
N LYS A 86 -0.20 -12.71 -2.69
CA LYS A 86 0.82 -11.78 -3.16
C LYS A 86 0.42 -10.33 -2.91
N PHE A 87 1.18 -9.64 -2.07
CA PHE A 87 1.04 -8.20 -1.86
C PHE A 87 1.94 -7.44 -2.86
N ILE A 88 1.36 -6.51 -3.61
CA ILE A 88 2.03 -5.80 -4.70
C ILE A 88 1.79 -4.30 -4.53
N GLY A 89 2.86 -3.50 -4.51
CA GLY A 89 2.79 -2.03 -4.60
C GLY A 89 3.01 -1.56 -6.03
N VAL A 90 2.05 -0.82 -6.60
CA VAL A 90 2.20 -0.17 -7.91
C VAL A 90 2.41 1.32 -7.71
N PHE A 91 3.54 1.81 -8.21
CA PHE A 91 3.95 3.20 -8.14
C PHE A 91 3.53 3.90 -9.43
N SER A 92 2.49 4.72 -9.38
CA SER A 92 2.12 5.54 -10.54
C SER A 92 2.88 6.86 -10.49
N LYS A 93 4.08 6.87 -11.08
CA LYS A 93 4.53 8.01 -11.88
C LYS A 93 5.70 7.57 -12.74
N TYR A 94 5.67 7.98 -13.99
CA TYR A 94 6.84 8.03 -14.84
C TYR A 94 8.07 8.49 -14.03
N LEU A 95 9.14 7.69 -14.05
CA LEU A 95 10.49 7.96 -13.54
C LEU A 95 10.66 8.31 -12.05
N CYS A 96 10.98 7.31 -11.23
CA CYS A 96 12.15 7.41 -10.37
C CYS A 96 12.89 6.07 -10.40
N ASN A 97 14.17 6.13 -10.77
CA ASN A 97 14.97 5.04 -11.30
C ASN A 97 15.06 3.79 -10.40
N SER A 98 15.01 2.64 -11.07
CA SER A 98 15.48 1.32 -10.62
C SER A 98 14.53 0.48 -9.74
N PHE A 99 14.08 -0.63 -10.32
CA PHE A 99 13.93 -1.93 -9.66
C PHE A 99 13.14 -1.99 -8.34
N TYR A 100 11.82 -2.15 -8.43
CA TYR A 100 11.07 -3.03 -7.52
C TYR A 100 9.97 -3.79 -8.30
N LEU A 101 10.30 -4.23 -9.51
CA LEU A 101 9.67 -5.41 -10.13
C LEU A 101 10.26 -6.70 -9.49
N GLY A 102 10.44 -6.67 -8.17
CA GLY A 102 10.74 -7.83 -7.36
C GLY A 102 9.42 -8.50 -7.04
N THR A 103 8.86 -9.17 -8.04
CA THR A 103 8.05 -10.35 -7.73
C THR A 103 8.91 -11.18 -6.79
N VAL A 104 8.37 -11.57 -5.64
CA VAL A 104 8.94 -12.65 -4.82
C VAL A 104 8.95 -13.89 -5.73
N ALA A 105 9.99 -13.96 -6.56
CA ALA A 105 10.34 -15.07 -7.41
C ALA A 105 11.32 -15.87 -6.56
N ASN A 106 10.85 -17.05 -6.15
CA ASN A 106 11.63 -18.23 -5.83
C ASN A 106 12.99 -17.97 -5.19
N TRP A 107 13.05 -18.12 -3.87
CA TRP A 107 14.24 -18.66 -3.24
C TRP A 107 13.84 -20.01 -2.67
N GLY A 108 14.38 -21.06 -3.29
CA GLY A 108 14.27 -22.45 -2.84
C GLY A 108 15.25 -22.78 -1.74
#